data_AF-A0A6V8P0L6-F1
#
_entry.id   AF-A0A6V8P0L6-F1
#
_cell.length_a   1.000
_cell.length_b   1.000
_cell.length_c   1.000
_cell.angle_alpha   90.00
_cell.angle_beta   90.00
_cell.angle_gamma   90.00
#
_symmetry.space_group_name_H-M   'P 1'
#
loop_
_entity.id
_entity.type
_entity.pdbx_description
1 polymer ?
#
loop_
_entity_poly.entity_id
_entity_poly.type
_entity_poly.pdbx_seq_one_letter_code
_entity_poly.pdbx_strand_id
1 'polypeptide(L)'
;MNIKEIKLGLHIPLFSASLVTILVGAPLLGLIGVWLFAAQDQPVPPFLRVAHAHLSWWSMSLLISSLIMPALSLKRQVKRIITAGAFFTLLLYPLFVVLHYYSVPGKLSLPLVGELFVTPYGLAAFISEIVFFIAMVVLSLLAAGVRFPRLLNNINEPTRYEPVSNIS
;
A
#
# COMPACT_ATOMS: atom_id res chain seq x y z
N MET A 1 -1.15 -23.66 29.00
CA MET A 1 -0.92 -22.60 27.99
C MET A 1 -1.92 -22.85 26.87
N ASN A 2 -3.02 -22.08 26.83
CA ASN A 2 -4.13 -22.32 25.92
C ASN A 2 -3.68 -21.84 24.52
N ILE A 3 -3.42 -22.75 23.59
CA ILE A 3 -3.07 -22.42 22.21
C ILE A 3 -4.35 -21.83 21.60
N LYS A 4 -4.52 -20.51 21.69
CA LYS A 4 -5.52 -19.81 20.89
C LYS A 4 -5.16 -20.13 19.44
N GLU A 5 -6.08 -20.81 18.75
CA GLU A 5 -6.00 -21.11 17.32
C GLU A 5 -5.41 -19.92 16.57
N ILE A 6 -4.21 -20.09 16.02
CA ILE A 6 -3.66 -19.13 15.08
C ILE A 6 -4.52 -19.28 13.83
N LYS A 7 -5.42 -18.33 13.59
CA LYS A 7 -6.16 -18.25 12.32
C LYS A 7 -5.16 -17.87 11.23
N LEU A 8 -4.52 -18.88 10.65
CA LEU A 8 -3.87 -18.74 9.35
C LEU A 8 -4.99 -18.57 8.33
N GLY A 9 -5.04 -17.39 7.72
CA GLY A 9 -6.02 -17.08 6.69
C GLY A 9 -5.42 -16.10 5.71
N LEU A 10 -6.06 -15.97 4.55
CA LEU A 10 -5.69 -15.00 3.53
C LEU A 10 -6.80 -13.96 3.40
N HIS A 11 -6.52 -12.70 3.69
CA HIS A 11 -7.48 -11.63 3.46
C HIS A 11 -7.59 -11.34 1.96
N ILE A 12 -8.55 -12.02 1.29
CA ILE A 12 -8.67 -12.08 -0.17
C ILE A 12 -8.57 -10.69 -0.83
N PRO A 13 -9.30 -9.65 -0.38
CA PRO A 13 -9.22 -8.34 -1.02
C PRO A 13 -7.81 -7.71 -1.01
N LEU A 14 -7.06 -7.89 0.07
CA LEU A 14 -5.70 -7.32 0.18
C LEU A 14 -4.71 -8.13 -0.64
N PHE A 15 -4.91 -9.45 -0.70
CA PHE A 15 -4.15 -10.31 -1.59
C PHE A 15 -4.40 -9.95 -3.07
N SER A 16 -5.66 -9.75 -3.46
CA SER A 16 -6.01 -9.27 -4.80
C SER A 16 -5.40 -7.90 -5.10
N ALA A 17 -5.42 -6.97 -4.13
CA ALA A 17 -4.77 -5.68 -4.28
C ALA A 17 -3.25 -5.85 -4.50
N SER A 18 -2.59 -6.68 -3.70
CA SER A 18 -1.17 -7.03 -3.88
C SER A 18 -0.89 -7.58 -5.27
N LEU A 19 -1.71 -8.53 -5.75
CA LEU A 19 -1.56 -9.15 -7.06
C LEU A 19 -1.71 -8.13 -8.19
N VAL A 20 -2.72 -7.26 -8.12
CA VAL A 20 -2.88 -6.17 -9.10
C VAL A 20 -1.67 -5.23 -9.03
N THR A 21 -1.20 -4.91 -7.82
CA THR A 21 -0.05 -4.01 -7.63
C THR A 21 1.21 -4.57 -8.28
N ILE A 22 1.52 -5.86 -8.09
CA ILE A 22 2.70 -6.46 -8.70
C ILE A 22 2.55 -6.60 -10.21
N LEU A 23 1.34 -6.90 -10.73
CA LEU A 23 1.10 -7.01 -12.17
C LEU A 23 1.21 -5.66 -12.90
N VAL A 24 0.80 -4.57 -12.24
CA VAL A 24 1.00 -3.22 -12.77
C VAL A 24 2.46 -2.80 -12.60
N GLY A 25 3.02 -2.99 -11.41
CA GLY A 25 4.39 -2.59 -11.07
C GLY A 25 5.43 -3.29 -11.94
N ALA A 26 5.51 -4.62 -11.87
CA ALA A 26 6.59 -5.38 -12.50
C ALA A 26 6.38 -5.60 -14.01
N PRO A 27 5.31 -6.28 -14.49
CA PRO A 27 5.06 -6.45 -15.92
C PRO A 27 4.81 -5.15 -16.69
N LEU A 28 3.81 -4.35 -16.30
CA LEU A 28 3.41 -3.19 -17.13
C LEU A 28 4.44 -2.07 -17.05
N LEU A 29 4.78 -1.59 -15.86
CA LEU A 29 5.72 -0.47 -15.73
C LEU A 29 7.18 -0.92 -15.87
N GLY A 30 7.55 -2.09 -15.36
CA GLY A 30 8.91 -2.62 -15.44
C GLY A 30 9.26 -3.19 -16.81
N LEU A 31 8.60 -4.28 -17.22
CA LEU A 31 8.93 -4.96 -18.49
C LEU A 31 8.47 -4.16 -19.72
N ILE A 32 7.22 -3.70 -19.76
CA ILE A 32 6.72 -2.97 -20.94
C ILE A 32 7.19 -1.51 -20.92
N GLY A 33 7.28 -0.89 -19.75
CA GLY A 33 7.80 0.47 -19.62
C GLY A 33 9.32 0.51 -19.64
N VAL A 34 9.95 0.29 -18.49
CA VAL A 34 11.38 0.50 -18.29
C VAL A 34 12.23 -0.29 -19.28
N TRP A 35 11.95 -1.59 -19.46
CA TRP A 35 12.78 -2.45 -20.31
C TRP A 35 12.61 -2.14 -21.81
N LEU A 36 11.40 -1.82 -22.29
CA LEU A 36 11.21 -1.44 -23.69
C LEU A 36 11.98 -0.16 -24.06
N PHE A 37 11.91 0.87 -23.20
CA PHE A 37 12.68 2.10 -23.41
C PHE A 37 14.19 1.81 -23.39
N ALA A 38 14.64 0.97 -22.45
CA ALA A 38 16.05 0.56 -22.38
C ALA A 38 16.50 -0.24 -23.61
N ALA A 39 15.66 -1.14 -24.13
CA ALA A 39 15.93 -1.94 -25.31
C ALA A 39 15.98 -1.12 -26.62
N GLN A 40 15.39 0.08 -26.61
CA GLN A 40 15.42 1.03 -27.72
C GLN A 40 16.52 2.10 -27.55
N ASP A 41 17.42 1.94 -26.57
CA ASP A 41 18.43 2.94 -26.19
C ASP A 41 17.84 4.33 -25.88
N GLN A 42 16.57 4.37 -25.48
CA GLN A 42 15.88 5.61 -25.12
C GLN A 42 15.96 5.88 -23.62
N PRO A 43 16.05 7.16 -23.20
CA PRO A 43 16.03 7.50 -21.80
C PRO A 43 14.69 7.13 -21.18
N VAL A 44 14.71 6.21 -20.21
CA VAL A 44 13.49 5.79 -19.51
C VAL A 44 12.88 6.99 -18.74
N PRO A 45 11.61 7.35 -19.00
CA PRO A 45 10.92 8.42 -18.28
C PRO A 45 11.03 8.28 -16.76
N PRO A 46 11.37 9.33 -16.01
CA PRO A 46 11.54 9.24 -14.56
C PRO A 46 10.31 8.73 -13.81
N PHE A 47 9.10 9.13 -14.25
CA PHE A 47 7.85 8.68 -13.65
C PHE A 47 7.66 7.16 -13.71
N LEU A 48 8.10 6.50 -14.80
CA LEU A 48 8.03 5.05 -14.94
C LEU A 48 8.93 4.35 -13.92
N ARG A 49 10.15 4.87 -13.72
CA ARG A 49 11.11 4.30 -12.75
C ARG A 49 10.56 4.41 -11.33
N VAL A 50 10.05 5.60 -10.97
CA VAL A 50 9.50 5.88 -9.64
C VAL A 50 8.26 5.02 -9.40
N ALA A 51 7.29 5.04 -10.31
CA ALA A 51 6.05 4.28 -10.15
C ALA A 51 6.30 2.76 -10.11
N HIS A 52 7.19 2.22 -10.96
CA HIS A 52 7.60 0.81 -10.93
C HIS A 52 8.16 0.41 -9.56
N ALA A 53 9.10 1.18 -9.02
CA ALA A 53 9.74 0.87 -7.75
C ALA A 53 8.75 0.87 -6.58
N HIS A 54 7.91 1.90 -6.49
CA HIS A 54 6.96 2.04 -5.38
C HIS A 54 5.84 1.01 -5.45
N LEU A 55 5.25 0.77 -6.62
CA LEU A 55 4.23 -0.29 -6.76
C LEU A 55 4.82 -1.67 -6.45
N SER A 56 6.04 -1.96 -6.88
CA SER A 56 6.69 -3.24 -6.57
C SER A 56 6.87 -3.42 -5.05
N TRP A 57 7.34 -2.40 -4.33
CA TRP A 57 7.46 -2.47 -2.87
C TRP A 57 6.09 -2.52 -2.15
N TRP A 58 5.10 -1.78 -2.63
CA TRP A 58 3.75 -1.81 -2.06
C TRP A 58 3.08 -3.17 -2.22
N SER A 59 3.34 -3.86 -3.32
CA SER A 59 2.80 -5.21 -3.53
C SER A 59 3.22 -6.17 -2.41
N MET A 60 4.49 -6.10 -1.98
CA MET A 60 5.02 -6.90 -0.86
C MET A 60 4.36 -6.51 0.46
N SER A 61 4.21 -5.21 0.72
CA SER A 61 3.55 -4.70 1.92
C SER A 61 2.09 -5.15 2.00
N LEU A 62 1.35 -5.09 0.89
CA LEU A 62 -0.03 -5.56 0.80
C LEU A 62 -0.14 -7.08 0.97
N LEU A 63 0.82 -7.85 0.44
CA LEU A 63 0.88 -9.30 0.61
C LEU A 63 1.04 -9.64 2.10
N ILE A 64 2.03 -9.05 2.77
CA ILE A 64 2.27 -9.27 4.20
C ILE A 64 1.02 -8.89 5.01
N SER A 65 0.41 -7.73 4.70
CA SER A 65 -0.82 -7.31 5.35
C SER A 65 -1.98 -8.29 5.12
N SER A 66 -2.08 -8.89 3.93
CA SER A 66 -3.11 -9.87 3.63
C SER A 66 -3.02 -11.15 4.49
N LEU A 67 -1.81 -11.54 4.88
CA LEU A 67 -1.54 -12.70 5.73
C LEU A 67 -1.78 -12.40 7.21
N ILE A 68 -1.47 -11.18 7.64
CA ILE A 68 -1.60 -10.76 9.05
C ILE A 68 -3.04 -10.40 9.40
N MET A 69 -3.77 -9.75 8.47
CA MET A 69 -5.11 -9.19 8.73
C MET A 69 -6.12 -10.17 9.37
N PRO A 70 -6.18 -11.47 8.98
CA PRO A 70 -7.10 -12.43 9.59
C PRO A 70 -6.77 -12.75 11.05
N ALA A 71 -5.50 -12.66 11.44
CA ALA A 71 -5.07 -12.86 12.82
C ALA A 71 -5.39 -11.64 13.71
N LEU A 72 -5.69 -10.47 13.12
CA LEU A 72 -5.97 -9.25 13.85
C LEU A 72 -7.45 -9.10 14.23
N SER A 73 -7.69 -8.85 15.51
CA SER A 73 -8.98 -8.53 16.12
C SER A 73 -9.47 -7.10 15.82
N LEU A 74 -9.32 -6.65 14.58
CA LEU A 74 -9.71 -5.30 14.16
C LEU A 74 -11.22 -5.16 13.97
N LYS A 75 -11.75 -3.98 14.27
CA LYS A 75 -13.15 -3.62 13.93
C LYS A 75 -13.38 -3.79 12.44
N ARG A 76 -14.58 -4.28 12.05
CA ARG A 76 -14.97 -4.47 10.66
C ARG A 76 -14.81 -3.21 9.80
N GLN A 77 -15.11 -2.03 10.37
CA GLN A 77 -14.92 -0.75 9.69
C GLN A 77 -13.44 -0.46 9.39
N VAL A 78 -12.53 -0.79 10.31
CA VAL A 78 -11.09 -0.60 10.12
C VAL A 78 -10.57 -1.51 9.00
N LYS A 79 -10.95 -2.79 9.01
CA LYS A 79 -10.61 -3.73 7.93
C LYS A 79 -11.10 -3.23 6.56
N ARG A 80 -12.33 -2.69 6.50
CA ARG A 80 -12.90 -2.08 5.28
C ARG A 80 -12.13 -0.84 4.82
N ILE A 81 -11.79 0.07 5.73
CA ILE A 81 -11.03 1.29 5.41
C ILE A 81 -9.65 0.93 4.87
N ILE A 82 -8.94 0.00 5.52
CA ILE A 82 -7.62 -0.45 5.05
C ILE A 82 -7.73 -1.07 3.66
N THR A 83 -8.74 -1.92 3.44
CA THR A 83 -8.98 -2.54 2.13
C THR A 83 -9.30 -1.51 1.07
N ALA A 84 -10.24 -0.60 1.33
CA ALA A 84 -10.59 0.46 0.39
C ALA A 84 -9.38 1.36 0.09
N GLY A 85 -8.63 1.74 1.12
CA GLY A 85 -7.40 2.51 1.01
C GLY A 85 -6.39 1.84 0.09
N ALA A 86 -6.15 0.53 0.23
CA ALA A 86 -5.24 -0.21 -0.64
C ALA A 86 -5.61 -0.08 -2.13
N PHE A 87 -6.89 -0.18 -2.48
CA PHE A 87 -7.35 -0.02 -3.86
C PHE A 87 -7.33 1.44 -4.35
N PHE A 88 -7.72 2.40 -3.50
CA PHE A 88 -7.65 3.82 -3.87
C PHE A 88 -6.22 4.28 -4.09
N THR A 89 -5.31 3.89 -3.22
CA THR A 89 -3.89 4.24 -3.30
C THR A 89 -3.25 3.63 -4.56
N LEU A 90 -3.65 2.42 -4.97
CA LEU A 90 -3.20 1.79 -6.22
C LEU A 90 -3.56 2.61 -7.47
N LEU A 91 -4.70 3.31 -7.48
CA LEU A 91 -5.13 4.13 -8.62
C LEU A 91 -4.59 5.56 -8.54
N LEU A 92 -4.69 6.17 -7.37
CA LEU A 92 -4.38 7.58 -7.18
C LEU A 92 -2.88 7.85 -7.20
N TYR A 93 -2.05 6.95 -6.67
CA TYR A 93 -0.61 7.20 -6.61
C TYR A 93 0.04 7.26 -8.01
N PRO A 94 -0.15 6.27 -8.91
CA PRO A 94 0.41 6.38 -10.26
C PRO A 94 -0.09 7.61 -11.01
N LEU A 95 -1.37 7.97 -10.81
CA LEU A 95 -1.94 9.19 -11.38
C LEU A 95 -1.23 10.45 -10.86
N PHE A 96 -1.03 10.58 -9.55
CA PHE A 96 -0.32 11.71 -8.96
C PHE A 96 1.14 11.78 -9.38
N VAL A 97 1.82 10.63 -9.47
CA VAL A 97 3.19 10.56 -9.98
C VAL A 97 3.25 11.04 -11.42
N VAL A 98 2.38 10.54 -12.31
CA VAL A 98 2.30 10.99 -13.70
C VAL A 98 2.04 12.50 -13.76
N LEU A 99 0.99 12.98 -13.10
CA LEU A 99 0.65 14.40 -13.09
C LEU A 99 1.77 15.28 -12.53
N HIS A 100 2.51 14.81 -11.52
CA HIS A 100 3.67 15.53 -10.99
C HIS A 100 4.71 15.79 -12.06
N TYR A 101 5.04 14.78 -12.88
CA TYR A 101 6.07 14.90 -13.91
C TYR A 101 5.62 15.74 -15.13
N TYR A 102 4.31 15.94 -15.32
CA TYR A 102 3.75 16.79 -16.38
C TYR A 102 3.29 18.17 -15.88
N SER A 103 3.46 18.47 -14.59
CA SER A 103 3.01 19.74 -13.99
C SER A 103 4.15 20.73 -13.82
N VAL A 104 3.80 22.02 -13.89
CA VAL A 104 4.72 23.12 -13.59
C VAL A 104 4.97 23.17 -12.07
N PRO A 105 6.23 23.13 -11.59
CA PRO A 105 6.54 23.19 -10.17
C PRO A 105 6.25 24.57 -9.59
N GLY A 106 5.65 24.59 -8.39
CA GLY A 106 5.52 25.77 -7.55
C GLY A 106 6.58 25.81 -6.46
N LYS A 107 6.76 26.96 -5.81
CA LYS A 107 7.62 27.10 -4.64
C LYS A 107 6.82 26.83 -3.37
N LEU A 108 7.33 25.95 -2.51
CA LEU A 108 6.84 25.73 -1.15
C LEU A 108 7.93 26.13 -0.16
N SER A 109 7.67 27.17 0.61
CA SER A 109 8.58 27.63 1.67
C SER A 109 8.28 26.87 2.97
N LEU A 110 9.20 26.02 3.41
CA LEU A 110 9.10 25.34 4.70
C LEU A 110 10.08 25.97 5.69
N PRO A 111 9.64 26.34 6.92
CA PRO A 111 10.47 27.05 7.89
C PRO A 111 11.80 26.35 8.25
N LEU A 112 11.84 25.01 8.16
CA LEU A 112 12.98 24.19 8.57
C LEU A 112 13.84 23.68 7.40
N VAL A 113 13.31 23.71 6.17
CA VAL A 113 13.90 23.03 5.00
C VAL A 113 14.21 24.00 3.86
N GLY A 114 13.77 25.27 3.96
CA GLY A 114 13.97 26.29 2.92
C GLY A 114 12.92 26.22 1.82
N GLU A 115 13.27 26.70 0.63
CA GLU A 115 12.40 26.66 -0.55
C GLU A 115 12.53 25.31 -1.27
N LEU A 116 11.42 24.57 -1.35
CA LEU A 116 11.30 23.35 -2.13
C LEU A 116 10.45 23.61 -3.37
N PHE A 117 10.94 23.16 -4.52
CA PHE A 117 10.14 23.13 -5.74
C PHE A 117 9.28 21.86 -5.73
N VAL A 118 7.98 22.03 -5.58
CA VAL A 118 7.01 20.93 -5.50
C VAL A 118 5.81 21.21 -6.37
N THR A 119 5.23 20.16 -6.91
CA THR A 119 3.91 20.24 -7.56
C THR A 119 2.84 19.81 -6.54
N PRO A 120 1.60 20.30 -6.66
CA PRO A 120 0.50 19.82 -5.80
C PRO A 120 0.32 18.29 -5.92
N TYR A 121 0.57 17.71 -7.09
CA TYR A 121 0.48 16.26 -7.31
C TYR A 121 1.65 15.50 -6.69
N GLY A 122 2.87 16.07 -6.69
CA GLY A 122 4.01 15.51 -5.98
C GLY A 122 3.76 15.48 -4.47
N LEU A 123 3.17 16.55 -3.93
CA LEU A 123 2.74 16.59 -2.53
C LEU A 123 1.64 15.56 -2.25
N ALA A 124 0.66 15.41 -3.14
CA ALA A 124 -0.39 14.40 -3.00
C ALA A 124 0.16 12.96 -3.05
N ALA A 125 1.11 12.67 -3.94
CA ALA A 125 1.80 11.39 -4.03
C ALA A 125 2.55 11.09 -2.73
N PHE A 126 3.29 12.08 -2.21
CA PHE A 126 4.05 11.97 -0.96
C PHE A 126 3.13 11.74 0.26
N ILE A 127 2.03 12.47 0.38
CA ILE A 127 1.04 12.27 1.46
C ILE A 127 0.43 10.87 1.36
N SER A 128 0.04 10.43 0.16
CA SER A 128 -0.50 9.08 -0.06
C SER A 128 0.48 8.00 0.42
N GLU A 129 1.76 8.21 0.14
CA GLU A 129 2.83 7.29 0.53
C GLU A 129 3.03 7.26 2.05
N ILE A 130 3.08 8.42 2.71
CA ILE A 130 3.14 8.50 4.18
C ILE A 130 1.96 7.78 4.82
N VAL A 131 0.74 8.03 4.34
CA VAL A 131 -0.47 7.40 4.89
C VAL A 131 -0.41 5.87 4.72
N PHE A 132 0.04 5.40 3.56
CA PHE A 132 0.24 3.97 3.32
C PHE A 132 1.27 3.37 4.28
N PHE A 133 2.43 4.01 4.44
CA PHE A 133 3.47 3.53 5.35
C PHE A 133 3.01 3.53 6.82
N ILE A 134 2.32 4.57 7.28
CA ILE A 134 1.75 4.62 8.63
C ILE A 134 0.78 3.46 8.84
N ALA A 135 -0.11 3.18 7.88
CA ALA A 135 -1.04 2.06 7.97
C ALA A 135 -0.30 0.71 8.08
N MET A 136 0.76 0.52 7.31
CA MET A 136 1.60 -0.68 7.34
C MET A 136 2.36 -0.84 8.66
N VAL A 137 2.90 0.25 9.21
CA VAL A 137 3.57 0.25 10.53
C VAL A 137 2.57 -0.09 11.62
N VAL A 138 1.39 0.54 11.62
CA VAL A 138 0.33 0.25 12.60
C VAL A 138 -0.11 -1.21 12.53
N LEU A 139 -0.28 -1.77 11.32
CA LEU A 139 -0.60 -3.19 11.15
C LEU A 139 0.51 -4.10 11.67
N SER A 140 1.77 -3.75 11.43
CA SER A 140 2.93 -4.52 11.91
C SER A 140 3.03 -4.48 13.44
N LEU A 141 2.79 -3.31 14.05
CA LEU A 141 2.74 -3.16 15.51
C LEU A 141 1.59 -3.97 16.12
N LEU A 142 0.41 -3.93 15.50
CA LEU A 142 -0.73 -4.76 15.91
C LEU A 142 -0.40 -6.25 15.82
N ALA A 143 0.29 -6.69 14.76
CA ALA A 143 0.75 -8.06 14.59
C ALA A 143 1.78 -8.47 15.66
N ALA A 144 2.64 -7.55 16.06
CA ALA A 144 3.60 -7.73 17.16
C ALA A 144 2.94 -7.71 18.55
N GLY A 145 1.62 -7.54 18.63
CA GLY A 145 0.85 -7.56 19.88
C GLY A 145 0.67 -6.20 20.55
N VAL A 146 1.09 -5.10 19.92
CA VAL A 146 0.82 -3.74 20.41
C VAL A 146 -0.67 -3.47 20.30
N ARG A 147 -1.30 -3.13 21.43
CA ARG A 147 -2.75 -2.94 21.49
C ARG A 147 -3.12 -1.48 21.27
N PHE A 148 -3.96 -1.24 20.27
CA PHE A 148 -4.61 0.05 20.05
C PHE A 148 -6.12 -0.07 20.33
N PRO A 149 -6.60 0.30 21.53
CA PRO A 149 -7.99 0.07 21.96
C PRO A 149 -9.04 0.68 21.02
N ARG A 150 -8.71 1.78 20.35
CA ARG A 150 -9.61 2.45 19.39
C ARG A 150 -9.84 1.62 18.12
N LEU A 151 -8.87 0.79 17.72
CA LEU A 151 -8.86 0.01 16.47
C LEU A 151 -9.34 -1.44 16.67
N LEU A 152 -9.14 -1.98 17.87
CA LEU A 152 -9.48 -3.35 18.23
C LEU A 152 -10.96 -3.49 18.61
N ASN A 153 -11.50 -4.68 18.38
CA ASN A 153 -12.82 -5.08 18.84
C ASN A 153 -12.67 -6.08 20.00
N ASN A 154 -13.55 -6.01 21.02
CA ASN A 154 -13.59 -7.03 22.08
C ASN A 154 -14.19 -8.36 21.59
N ILE A 155 -14.83 -8.35 20.42
CA ILE A 155 -15.49 -9.51 19.80
C ILE A 155 -14.91 -9.67 18.39
N ASN A 156 -14.25 -10.81 18.14
CA ASN A 156 -13.74 -11.19 16.82
C ASN A 156 -14.91 -11.55 15.90
N GLU A 157 -15.61 -10.56 15.36
CA GLU A 157 -16.58 -10.79 14.29
C GLU A 157 -15.83 -11.18 13.01
N PRO A 158 -15.99 -12.41 12.50
CA PRO A 158 -15.35 -12.81 11.25
C PRO A 158 -15.89 -11.93 10.11
N THR A 159 -15.00 -11.43 9.26
CA THR A 159 -15.43 -10.73 8.05
C THR A 159 -15.66 -11.72 6.91
N ARG A 160 -16.60 -11.43 6.00
CA ARG A 160 -16.89 -12.24 4.79
C ARG A 160 -15.67 -12.45 3.87
N TYR A 161 -14.55 -11.77 4.16
CA TYR A 161 -13.33 -11.74 3.35
C TYR A 161 -12.24 -12.68 3.85
N GLU A 162 -12.50 -13.44 4.91
CA GLU A 162 -11.57 -14.38 5.54
C GLU A 162 -12.05 -15.81 5.26
N PRO A 163 -11.41 -16.58 4.37
CA PRO A 163 -11.59 -18.02 4.32
C PRO A 163 -10.97 -18.58 5.61
N VAL A 164 -11.82 -18.95 6.56
CA VAL A 164 -11.38 -19.56 7.81
C VAL A 164 -11.28 -21.06 7.56
N SER A 165 -10.07 -21.59 7.39
CA SER A 165 -9.83 -23.02 7.59
C SER A 165 -9.49 -23.21 9.06
N ASN A 166 -10.43 -23.75 9.85
CA ASN A 166 -10.08 -24.30 11.15
C ASN A 166 -9.25 -25.55 10.87
N ILE A 167 -7.94 -25.49 11.14
CA ILE A 167 -7.12 -26.69 11.19
C ILE A 167 -7.27 -27.20 12.62
N SER A 168 -8.14 -28.21 12.78
CA SER A 168 -8.29 -29.00 14.00
C SER A 168 -7.13 -29.97 14.17
#